data_AF-A0A7J9I5Q4-F1
#
_entry.id   AF-A0A7J9I5Q4-F1
#
_cell.length_a   1.000
_cell.length_b   1.000
_cell.length_c   1.000
_cell.angle_alpha   90.00
_cell.angle_beta   90.00
_cell.angle_gamma   90.00
#
_symmetry.space_group_name_H-M   'P 1'
#
loop_
_entity.id
_entity.type
_entity.pdbx_description
1 polymer ?
#
loop_
_entity_poly.entity_id
_entity_poly.type
_entity_poly.pdbx_seq_one_letter_code
_entity_poly.pdbx_strand_id
1 'polypeptide(L)'
;MLCWPLFSAGYRGAILAAITPGVNIIRMLLIGSGIWKDEATVKSMSRYGNYRELLKGPLYYAITVTLACVVYWRTSPIGIAALCNLCAGDGLADVVGRRLGRKKLPYNRNKSIAGSVAMATAGFLSSVGYMYYFSYFGYIQDGWGMILRFLVVSLASALVESLPISTELDDNLTVSLTSIFISSLIF
;
A
#
# COMPACT_ATOMS: atom_id res chain seq x y z
N MET A 1 -10.33 -3.88 1.26
CA MET A 1 -10.64 -3.99 2.69
C MET A 1 -12.12 -3.70 3.00
N LEU A 2 -12.72 -2.60 2.52
CA LEU A 2 -14.13 -2.29 2.79
C LEU A 2 -15.11 -3.44 2.49
N CYS A 3 -14.94 -4.12 1.36
CA CYS A 3 -15.84 -5.23 0.98
C CYS A 3 -15.48 -6.57 1.63
N TRP A 4 -14.41 -6.66 2.44
CA TRP A 4 -13.95 -7.93 3.03
C TRP A 4 -14.95 -8.60 3.98
N PRO A 5 -15.80 -7.88 4.74
CA PRO A 5 -16.85 -8.50 5.55
C PRO A 5 -17.91 -9.24 4.72
N LEU A 6 -18.08 -8.91 3.42
CA LEU A 6 -19.05 -9.58 2.52
C LEU A 6 -18.60 -10.99 2.12
N PHE A 7 -17.32 -11.32 2.27
CA PHE A 7 -16.79 -12.64 1.93
C PHE A 7 -16.91 -13.60 3.12
N SER A 8 -16.91 -14.91 2.83
CA SER A 8 -16.89 -15.94 3.86
C SER A 8 -15.62 -15.88 4.72
N ALA A 9 -15.69 -16.27 5.99
CA ALA A 9 -14.56 -16.20 6.91
C ALA A 9 -13.37 -17.11 6.57
N GLY A 10 -13.62 -18.22 5.87
CA GLY A 10 -12.58 -19.20 5.54
C GLY A 10 -11.67 -18.78 4.39
N TYR A 11 -10.63 -19.59 4.16
CA TYR A 11 -9.63 -19.41 3.10
C TYR A 11 -10.24 -19.25 1.69
N ARG A 12 -11.40 -19.87 1.43
CA ARG A 12 -12.15 -19.69 0.18
C ARG A 12 -12.56 -18.23 -0.06
N GLY A 13 -12.97 -17.53 1.00
CA GLY A 13 -13.30 -16.10 0.92
C GLY A 13 -12.07 -15.25 0.61
N ALA A 14 -10.93 -15.61 1.21
CA ALA A 14 -9.64 -14.96 0.95
C ALA A 14 -9.24 -15.08 -0.52
N ILE A 15 -9.33 -16.29 -1.08
CA ILE A 15 -9.07 -16.53 -2.51
C ILE A 15 -10.02 -15.71 -3.38
N LEU A 16 -11.33 -15.75 -3.11
CA LEU A 16 -12.31 -15.02 -3.92
C LEU A 16 -12.05 -13.51 -3.94
N ALA A 17 -11.70 -12.92 -2.80
CA ALA A 17 -11.35 -11.51 -2.76
C ALA A 17 -9.98 -11.21 -3.40
N ALA A 18 -9.07 -12.17 -3.43
CA ALA A 18 -7.78 -12.05 -4.12
C ALA A 18 -7.89 -12.18 -5.64
N ILE A 19 -8.99 -12.74 -6.18
CA ILE A 19 -9.20 -12.83 -7.64
C ILE A 19 -9.20 -11.43 -8.26
N THR A 20 -9.88 -10.46 -7.65
CA THR A 20 -9.97 -9.09 -8.21
C THR A 20 -8.60 -8.44 -8.42
N PRO A 21 -7.73 -8.32 -7.39
CA PRO A 21 -6.38 -7.80 -7.59
C PRO A 21 -5.49 -8.78 -8.39
N GLY A 22 -5.72 -10.09 -8.32
CA GLY A 22 -5.00 -11.10 -9.10
C GLY A 22 -5.22 -10.99 -10.62
N VAL A 23 -6.46 -10.72 -11.05
CA VAL A 23 -6.78 -10.43 -12.45
C VAL A 23 -6.09 -9.14 -12.89
N ASN A 24 -5.97 -8.14 -12.00
CA ASN A 24 -5.24 -6.92 -12.29
C ASN A 24 -3.74 -7.18 -12.51
N ILE A 25 -3.12 -8.10 -11.76
CA ILE A 25 -1.74 -8.54 -12.00
C ILE A 25 -1.59 -9.08 -13.44
N ILE A 26 -2.47 -9.99 -13.85
CA ILE A 26 -2.44 -10.56 -15.21
C ILE A 26 -2.59 -9.45 -16.26
N ARG A 27 -3.50 -8.49 -16.03
CA ARG A 27 -3.67 -7.32 -16.91
C ARG A 27 -2.38 -6.50 -17.02
N MET A 28 -1.73 -6.20 -15.89
CA MET A 28 -0.46 -5.45 -15.87
C MET A 28 0.65 -6.20 -16.61
N LEU A 29 0.72 -7.53 -16.47
CA LEU A 29 1.69 -8.36 -17.17
C LEU A 29 1.44 -8.38 -18.69
N LEU A 30 0.20 -8.56 -19.13
CA LEU A 30 -0.16 -8.59 -20.56
C LEU A 30 0.08 -7.25 -21.25
N ILE A 31 -0.28 -6.14 -20.58
CA ILE A 31 -0.06 -4.80 -21.13
C ILE A 31 1.43 -4.44 -21.06
N GLY A 32 2.07 -4.68 -19.92
CA GLY A 32 3.47 -4.32 -19.72
C GLY A 32 4.47 -5.11 -20.57
N SER A 33 4.13 -6.35 -20.94
CA SER A 33 4.89 -7.16 -21.90
C SER A 33 4.63 -6.79 -23.37
N GLY A 34 3.65 -5.92 -23.64
CA GLY A 34 3.27 -5.51 -24.99
C GLY A 34 2.43 -6.53 -25.76
N ILE A 35 1.99 -7.62 -25.11
CA ILE A 35 1.09 -8.62 -25.70
C ILE A 35 -0.29 -8.00 -25.97
N TRP A 36 -0.78 -7.17 -25.05
CA TRP A 36 -2.03 -6.44 -25.18
C TRP A 36 -1.77 -4.93 -25.18
N LYS A 37 -2.19 -4.24 -26.24
CA LYS A 37 -2.13 -2.78 -26.32
C LYS A 37 -3.43 -2.16 -25.79
N ASP A 38 -3.33 -1.51 -24.64
CA ASP A 38 -4.39 -0.71 -24.04
C ASP A 38 -3.83 0.66 -23.65
N GLU A 39 -3.92 1.60 -24.58
CA GLU A 39 -3.36 2.95 -24.42
C GLU A 39 -4.04 3.75 -23.30
N ALA A 40 -5.33 3.48 -23.03
CA ALA A 40 -6.05 4.15 -21.96
C ALA A 40 -5.49 3.77 -20.58
N THR A 41 -5.16 2.49 -20.39
CA THR A 41 -4.54 2.00 -19.15
C THR A 41 -3.10 2.48 -19.00
N VAL A 42 -2.33 2.48 -20.10
CA VAL A 42 -0.96 3.02 -20.07
C VAL A 42 -0.96 4.50 -19.74
N LYS A 43 -1.84 5.29 -20.34
CA LYS A 43 -1.94 6.73 -20.08
C LYS A 43 -2.33 7.06 -18.65
N SER A 44 -3.15 6.23 -18.00
CA SER A 44 -3.57 6.46 -16.62
C SER A 44 -2.57 5.97 -15.57
N MET A 45 -1.75 4.94 -15.88
CA MET A 45 -0.89 4.27 -14.91
C MET A 45 0.63 4.40 -15.18
N SER A 46 1.04 5.03 -16.28
CA SER A 46 2.44 5.34 -16.57
C SER A 46 2.69 6.84 -16.55
N ARG A 47 3.90 7.24 -16.14
CA ARG A 47 4.33 8.65 -16.12
C ARG A 47 4.86 9.09 -17.48
N TYR A 48 5.54 8.20 -18.22
CA TYR A 48 6.14 8.52 -19.51
C TYR A 48 5.47 7.83 -20.70
N GLY A 49 4.30 7.19 -20.50
CA GLY A 49 3.60 6.48 -21.57
C GLY A 49 4.23 5.14 -21.94
N ASN A 50 5.18 4.64 -21.14
CA ASN A 50 5.88 3.40 -21.43
C ASN A 50 5.15 2.21 -20.80
N TYR A 51 4.81 1.22 -21.63
CA TYR A 51 4.21 -0.05 -21.21
C TYR A 51 5.00 -0.74 -20.09
N ARG A 52 6.34 -0.69 -20.13
CA ARG A 52 7.19 -1.36 -19.12
C ARG A 52 7.09 -0.75 -17.72
N GLU A 53 6.59 0.48 -17.57
CA GLU A 53 6.38 1.07 -16.24
C GLU A 53 5.28 0.32 -15.46
N LEU A 54 4.31 -0.28 -16.16
CA LEU A 54 3.25 -1.07 -15.52
C LEU A 54 3.81 -2.30 -14.81
N LEU A 55 4.99 -2.80 -15.23
CA LEU A 55 5.68 -3.93 -14.60
C LEU A 55 6.47 -3.54 -13.34
N LYS A 56 6.49 -2.25 -12.98
CA LYS A 56 7.15 -1.75 -11.77
C LYS A 56 6.09 -1.41 -10.72
N GLY A 57 5.93 -0.14 -10.34
CA GLY A 57 5.03 0.30 -9.29
C GLY A 57 3.62 -0.28 -9.33
N PRO A 58 2.88 -0.19 -10.47
CA PRO A 58 1.53 -0.75 -10.56
C PRO A 58 1.47 -2.25 -10.31
N LEU A 59 2.44 -3.02 -10.83
CA LEU A 59 2.53 -4.45 -10.61
C LEU A 59 2.86 -4.77 -9.14
N TYR A 60 3.86 -4.11 -8.55
CA TYR A 60 4.22 -4.31 -7.14
C TYR A 60 3.06 -3.97 -6.22
N TYR A 61 2.34 -2.89 -6.50
CA TYR A 61 1.14 -2.51 -5.78
C TYR A 61 0.08 -3.63 -5.85
N ALA A 62 -0.23 -4.12 -7.05
CA ALA A 62 -1.22 -5.19 -7.23
C ALA A 62 -0.80 -6.50 -6.55
N ILE A 63 0.50 -6.84 -6.57
CA ILE A 63 1.06 -8.00 -5.89
C ILE A 63 0.90 -7.86 -4.38
N THR A 64 1.29 -6.72 -3.78
CA THR A 64 1.12 -6.51 -2.34
C THR A 64 -0.33 -6.64 -1.93
N VAL A 65 -1.26 -6.03 -2.68
CA VAL A 65 -2.69 -6.13 -2.36
C VAL A 65 -3.18 -7.59 -2.44
N THR A 66 -2.76 -8.33 -3.46
CA THR A 66 -3.13 -9.75 -3.63
C THR A 66 -2.57 -10.61 -2.50
N LEU A 67 -1.29 -10.42 -2.13
CA LEU A 67 -0.65 -11.13 -1.03
C LEU A 67 -1.33 -10.82 0.30
N ALA A 68 -1.68 -9.55 0.55
CA ALA A 68 -2.42 -9.17 1.75
C ALA A 68 -3.79 -9.85 1.83
N CYS A 69 -4.49 -10.02 0.70
CA CYS A 69 -5.73 -10.79 0.65
C CYS A 69 -5.50 -12.28 0.99
N VAL A 70 -4.50 -12.94 0.40
CA VAL A 70 -4.34 -14.40 0.55
C VAL A 70 -3.71 -14.79 1.88
N VAL A 71 -2.71 -14.03 2.36
CA VAL A 71 -1.86 -14.42 3.49
C VAL A 71 -2.36 -13.82 4.81
N TYR A 72 -2.57 -12.51 4.85
CA TYR A 72 -2.89 -11.80 6.09
C TYR A 72 -4.39 -11.76 6.36
N TRP A 73 -5.21 -11.67 5.30
CA TRP A 73 -6.67 -11.64 5.37
C TRP A 73 -7.24 -10.66 6.42
N ARG A 74 -8.56 -10.71 6.66
CA ARG A 74 -9.27 -9.72 7.49
C ARG A 74 -9.05 -9.84 9.00
N THR A 75 -8.31 -10.86 9.44
CA THR A 75 -8.02 -11.13 10.86
C THR A 75 -6.61 -10.72 11.25
N SER A 76 -5.75 -10.30 10.31
CA SER A 76 -4.37 -9.92 10.61
C SER A 76 -4.17 -8.41 10.60
N PRO A 77 -3.67 -7.81 11.69
CA PRO A 77 -3.29 -6.39 11.72
C PRO A 77 -2.11 -6.08 10.79
N ILE A 78 -1.27 -7.07 10.45
CA ILE A 78 -0.16 -6.92 9.50
C ILE A 78 -0.69 -6.54 8.11
N GLY A 79 -1.76 -7.20 7.66
CA GLY A 79 -2.40 -6.91 6.38
C GLY A 79 -3.00 -5.50 6.34
N ILE A 80 -3.60 -5.05 7.45
CA ILE A 80 -4.14 -3.70 7.59
C ILE A 80 -3.03 -2.67 7.47
N ALA A 81 -1.95 -2.82 8.24
CA ALA A 81 -0.83 -1.89 8.23
C ALA A 81 -0.21 -1.77 6.84
N ALA A 82 0.09 -2.91 6.20
CA ALA A 82 0.67 -2.95 4.87
C ALA A 82 -0.22 -2.28 3.82
N LEU A 83 -1.51 -2.62 3.80
CA LEU A 83 -2.45 -2.05 2.83
C LEU A 83 -2.71 -0.56 3.10
N CYS A 84 -2.82 -0.13 4.35
CA CYS A 84 -3.08 1.27 4.66
C CYS A 84 -1.88 2.16 4.34
N ASN A 85 -0.67 1.73 4.68
CA ASN A 85 0.54 2.50 4.37
C ASN A 85 0.81 2.57 2.87
N LEU A 86 0.58 1.47 2.14
CA LEU A 86 0.69 1.45 0.68
C LEU A 86 -0.42 2.26 0.00
N CYS A 87 -1.69 2.00 0.32
CA CYS A 87 -2.81 2.58 -0.43
C CYS A 87 -3.11 4.02 -0.01
N ALA A 88 -3.22 4.26 1.30
CA ALA A 88 -3.58 5.57 1.84
C ALA A 88 -2.34 6.43 2.11
N GLY A 89 -1.30 5.84 2.73
CA GLY A 89 -0.04 6.52 3.01
C GLY A 89 0.63 7.03 1.74
N ASP A 90 1.16 6.13 0.91
CA ASP A 90 1.88 6.48 -0.33
C ASP A 90 1.01 7.29 -1.30
N GLY A 91 -0.26 6.89 -1.45
CA GLY A 91 -1.23 7.61 -2.29
C GLY A 91 -1.42 9.09 -1.87
N LEU A 92 -1.62 9.36 -0.58
CA LEU A 92 -1.73 10.75 -0.09
C LEU A 92 -0.38 11.47 -0.08
N ALA A 93 0.74 10.77 0.14
CA ALA A 93 2.08 11.33 0.06
C ALA A 93 2.37 11.90 -1.34
N ASP A 94 2.01 11.18 -2.40
CA ASP A 94 2.21 11.63 -3.78
C ASP A 94 1.30 12.81 -4.15
N VAL A 95 0.05 12.82 -3.68
CA VAL A 95 -0.89 13.95 -3.92
C VAL A 95 -0.46 15.20 -3.15
N VAL A 96 -0.21 15.07 -1.84
CA VAL A 96 0.16 16.18 -0.97
C VAL A 96 1.58 16.67 -1.30
N GLY A 97 2.50 15.76 -1.57
CA GLY A 97 3.87 16.10 -1.97
C GLY A 97 3.92 16.91 -3.26
N ARG A 98 3.07 16.59 -4.25
CA ARG A 98 2.97 17.37 -5.50
C ARG A 98 2.30 18.74 -5.31
N ARG A 99 1.29 18.85 -4.43
CA ARG A 99 0.53 20.10 -4.24
C ARG A 99 1.15 21.06 -3.23
N LEU A 100 1.65 20.55 -2.11
CA LEU A 100 2.08 21.31 -0.93
C LEU A 100 3.57 21.13 -0.60
N GLY A 101 4.27 20.23 -1.29
CA GLY A 101 5.67 19.86 -1.03
C GLY A 101 6.72 20.90 -1.45
N ARG A 102 6.57 22.15 -1.02
CA ARG A 102 7.53 23.26 -1.27
C ARG A 102 8.86 23.04 -0.57
N LYS A 103 8.84 22.54 0.67
CA LYS A 103 10.05 22.22 1.44
C LYS A 103 10.48 20.77 1.15
N LYS A 104 11.59 20.62 0.42
CA LYS A 104 12.21 19.33 0.12
C LYS A 104 13.00 18.81 1.32
N LEU A 105 13.23 17.49 1.36
CA LEU A 105 14.06 16.90 2.40
C LEU A 105 15.54 17.20 2.14
N PRO A 106 16.36 17.41 3.18
CA PRO A 106 17.77 17.77 3.03
C PRO A 106 18.60 16.67 2.35
N TYR A 107 18.22 15.40 2.57
CA TYR A 107 18.88 14.22 2.00
C TYR A 107 18.19 13.66 0.74
N ASN A 108 16.98 14.12 0.41
CA ASN A 108 16.25 13.66 -0.77
C ASN A 108 15.45 14.80 -1.39
N ARG A 109 15.94 15.34 -2.52
CA ARG A 109 15.31 16.49 -3.19
C ARG A 109 14.05 16.13 -3.96
N ASN A 110 13.82 14.85 -4.26
CA ASN A 110 12.61 14.41 -4.94
C ASN A 110 11.41 14.40 -3.99
N LYS A 111 11.65 14.05 -2.73
CA LYS A 111 10.63 13.96 -1.68
C LYS A 111 10.51 15.25 -0.87
N SER A 112 9.38 15.41 -0.19
CA SER A 112 9.06 16.64 0.55
C SER A 112 8.62 16.33 1.96
N ILE A 113 8.88 17.26 2.88
CA ILE A 113 8.47 17.13 4.29
C ILE A 113 6.95 16.96 4.38
N ALA A 114 6.20 17.72 3.59
CA ALA A 114 4.73 17.62 3.56
C ALA A 114 4.26 16.25 3.07
N GLY A 115 4.93 15.67 2.07
CA GLY A 115 4.64 14.32 1.56
C GLY A 115 4.85 13.24 2.62
N SER A 116 6.01 13.22 3.29
CA SER A 116 6.29 12.20 4.30
C SER A 116 5.42 12.35 5.57
N VAL A 117 5.06 13.58 5.95
CA VAL A 117 4.05 13.81 7.01
C VAL A 117 2.67 13.30 6.58
N ALA A 118 2.26 13.57 5.34
CA ALA A 118 1.01 13.06 4.80
C ALA A 118 1.02 11.52 4.76
N MET A 119 2.13 10.90 4.38
CA MET A 119 2.27 9.45 4.39
C MET A 119 2.05 8.86 5.78
N ALA A 120 2.79 9.35 6.78
CA ALA A 120 2.72 8.85 8.15
C ALA A 120 1.33 9.04 8.74
N THR A 121 0.72 10.22 8.55
CA THR A 121 -0.60 10.53 9.11
C THR A 121 -1.71 9.75 8.41
N ALA A 122 -1.70 9.68 7.08
CA ALA A 122 -2.68 8.94 6.30
C ALA A 122 -2.62 7.42 6.56
N GLY A 123 -1.41 6.86 6.56
CA GLY A 123 -1.19 5.44 6.84
C GLY A 123 -1.64 5.07 8.24
N PHE A 124 -1.29 5.89 9.23
CA PHE A 124 -1.68 5.69 10.63
C PHE A 124 -3.19 5.80 10.84
N LEU A 125 -3.81 6.92 10.42
CA LEU A 125 -5.24 7.16 10.62
C LEU A 125 -6.09 6.12 9.88
N SER A 126 -5.68 5.72 8.68
CA SER A 126 -6.36 4.67 7.93
C SER A 126 -6.22 3.31 8.63
N SER A 127 -5.03 2.97 9.15
CA SER A 127 -4.82 1.72 9.88
C SER A 127 -5.68 1.63 11.13
N VAL A 128 -5.74 2.71 11.92
CA VAL A 128 -6.61 2.81 13.10
C VAL A 128 -8.09 2.75 12.70
N GLY A 129 -8.50 3.43 11.62
CA GLY A 129 -9.85 3.36 11.10
C GLY A 129 -10.26 1.95 10.71
N TYR A 130 -9.40 1.23 9.98
CA TYR A 130 -9.66 -0.16 9.59
C TYR A 130 -9.57 -1.14 10.77
N MET A 131 -8.77 -0.85 11.78
CA MET A 131 -8.77 -1.60 13.05
C MET A 131 -10.15 -1.52 13.72
N TYR A 132 -10.70 -0.32 13.91
CA TYR A 132 -12.03 -0.17 14.49
C TYR A 132 -13.11 -0.77 13.60
N TYR A 133 -13.00 -0.61 12.29
CA TYR A 133 -13.91 -1.22 11.33
C TYR A 133 -13.94 -2.75 11.47
N PHE A 134 -12.78 -3.41 11.51
CA PHE A 134 -12.72 -4.86 11.66
C PHE A 134 -13.00 -5.34 13.09
N SER A 135 -12.75 -4.52 14.12
CA SER A 135 -13.20 -4.78 15.49
C SER A 135 -14.72 -4.77 15.60
N TYR A 136 -15.41 -3.85 14.91
CA TYR A 136 -16.88 -3.82 14.87
C TYR A 136 -17.50 -5.13 14.33
N PHE A 137 -16.85 -5.79 13.37
CA PHE A 137 -17.26 -7.10 12.86
C PHE A 137 -16.73 -8.29 13.68
N GLY A 138 -16.00 -8.04 14.77
CA GLY A 138 -15.44 -9.06 15.65
C GLY A 138 -14.25 -9.82 15.07
N TYR A 139 -13.56 -9.26 14.06
CA TYR A 139 -12.42 -9.94 13.42
C TYR A 139 -11.09 -9.71 14.14
N ILE A 140 -10.94 -8.57 14.81
CA ILE A 140 -9.71 -8.17 15.52
C ILE A 140 -10.10 -7.48 16.82
N GLN A 141 -9.32 -7.67 17.88
CA GLN A 141 -9.48 -6.90 19.12
C GLN A 141 -8.77 -5.56 18.99
N ASP A 142 -9.50 -4.46 19.18
CA ASP A 142 -8.89 -3.15 19.30
C ASP A 142 -8.17 -3.00 20.64
N GLY A 143 -7.14 -2.17 20.66
CA GLY A 143 -6.37 -1.92 21.87
C GLY A 143 -5.34 -0.84 21.69
N TRP A 144 -5.01 -0.16 22.78
CA TRP A 144 -4.03 0.94 22.78
C TRP A 144 -2.65 0.50 22.26
N GLY A 145 -2.24 -0.73 22.61
CA GLY A 145 -1.01 -1.32 22.09
C GLY A 145 -0.99 -1.48 20.57
N MET A 146 -2.14 -1.83 19.97
CA MET A 146 -2.26 -1.98 18.52
C MET A 146 -2.17 -0.62 17.80
N ILE A 147 -2.79 0.43 18.37
CA ILE A 147 -2.67 1.80 17.86
C ILE A 147 -1.20 2.24 17.87
N LEU A 148 -0.48 2.05 18.97
CA LEU A 148 0.94 2.40 19.05
C LEU A 148 1.79 1.61 18.04
N ARG A 149 1.51 0.33 17.85
CA ARG A 149 2.18 -0.49 16.83
C ARG A 149 1.92 0.06 15.43
N PHE A 150 0.68 0.40 15.07
CA PHE A 150 0.38 1.03 13.77
C PHE A 150 1.11 2.36 13.57
N LEU A 151 1.26 3.17 14.63
CA LEU A 151 2.05 4.40 14.56
C LEU A 151 3.51 4.09 14.20
N VAL A 152 4.12 3.10 14.85
CA VAL A 152 5.50 2.67 14.56
C VAL A 152 5.64 2.20 13.11
N VAL A 153 4.72 1.37 12.60
CA VAL A 153 4.78 0.90 11.20
C VAL A 153 4.63 2.08 10.21
N SER A 154 3.72 3.00 10.48
CA SER A 154 3.46 4.15 9.60
C SER A 154 4.66 5.10 9.56
N LEU A 155 5.29 5.35 10.71
CA LEU A 155 6.52 6.14 10.79
C LEU A 155 7.68 5.45 10.09
N ALA A 156 7.88 4.14 10.31
CA ALA A 156 8.93 3.38 9.63
C ALA A 156 8.76 3.38 8.11
N SER A 157 7.52 3.25 7.64
CA SER A 157 7.21 3.28 6.21
C SER A 157 7.44 4.66 5.60
N ALA A 158 7.05 5.74 6.30
CA ALA A 158 7.33 7.11 5.87
C ALA A 158 8.82 7.45 5.87
N LEU A 159 9.59 6.90 6.83
CA LEU A 159 11.04 7.02 6.83
C LEU A 159 11.64 6.33 5.60
N VAL A 160 11.23 5.10 5.27
CA VAL A 160 11.75 4.40 4.09
C VAL A 160 11.37 5.10 2.79
N GLU A 161 10.13 5.59 2.67
CA GLU A 161 9.68 6.40 1.52
C GLU A 161 10.47 7.69 1.34
N SER A 162 10.92 8.29 2.45
CA SER A 162 11.69 9.52 2.42
C SER A 162 13.12 9.32 1.90
N LEU A 163 13.67 8.10 1.99
CA LEU A 163 15.05 7.80 1.62
C LEU A 163 15.29 7.95 0.10
N PRO A 164 16.52 8.27 -0.32
CA PRO A 164 16.86 8.36 -1.74
C PRO A 164 16.88 7.00 -2.45
N ILE A 165 16.76 5.88 -1.73
CA ILE A 165 16.73 4.51 -2.30
C ILE A 165 15.52 4.33 -3.23
N SER A 166 14.43 5.06 -2.95
CA SER A 166 13.20 5.13 -3.74
C SER A 166 13.38 5.53 -5.21
N THR A 167 14.53 6.10 -5.59
CA THR A 167 14.79 6.42 -7.00
C THR A 167 15.27 5.20 -7.80
N GLU A 168 15.88 4.22 -7.14
CA GLU A 168 16.36 2.99 -7.77
C GLU A 168 15.36 1.83 -7.60
N LEU A 169 14.76 1.73 -6.41
CA LEU A 169 13.71 0.78 -6.08
C LEU A 169 12.36 1.49 -5.98
N ASP A 170 11.32 0.91 -6.56
CA ASP A 170 9.98 1.52 -6.56
C ASP A 170 9.43 1.68 -5.14
N ASP A 171 8.90 2.87 -4.83
CA ASP A 171 8.32 3.21 -3.52
C ASP A 171 7.27 2.19 -3.07
N ASN A 172 6.44 1.70 -4.01
CA ASN A 172 5.39 0.74 -3.67
C ASN A 172 5.98 -0.54 -3.09
N LEU A 173 7.14 -0.98 -3.59
CA LEU A 173 7.80 -2.19 -3.11
C LEU A 173 8.45 -1.94 -1.73
N THR A 174 9.22 -0.87 -1.58
CA THR A 174 9.97 -0.58 -0.36
C THR A 174 9.04 -0.31 0.82
N VAL A 175 7.96 0.45 0.61
CA VAL A 175 6.93 0.75 1.61
C VAL A 175 6.19 -0.52 2.03
N SER A 176 5.77 -1.33 1.05
CA SER A 176 5.07 -2.60 1.33
C SER A 176 5.91 -3.55 2.16
N LEU A 177 7.16 -3.78 1.74
CA LEU A 177 8.09 -4.68 2.42
C LEU A 177 8.41 -4.18 3.83
N THR A 178 8.65 -2.88 3.99
CA THR A 178 8.91 -2.28 5.30
C THR A 178 7.71 -2.43 6.21
N SER A 179 6.51 -2.14 5.71
CA SER A 179 5.28 -2.30 6.49
C SER A 179 5.08 -3.75 6.95
N ILE A 180 5.25 -4.72 6.05
CA ILE A 180 5.10 -6.14 6.37
C ILE A 180 6.16 -6.57 7.38
N PHE A 181 7.43 -6.22 7.15
CA PHE A 181 8.55 -6.60 8.00
C PHE A 181 8.39 -6.04 9.41
N ILE A 182 8.21 -4.72 9.56
CA ILE A 182 8.05 -4.09 10.88
C ILE A 182 6.81 -4.61 11.58
N SER A 183 5.69 -4.77 10.86
CA SER A 183 4.46 -5.34 11.43
C SER A 183 4.68 -6.77 11.94
N SER A 184 5.41 -7.61 11.20
CA SER A 184 5.69 -8.99 11.61
C SER A 184 6.55 -9.11 12.87
N LEU A 185 7.33 -8.07 13.20
CA LEU A 185 8.16 -8.04 14.39
C LEU A 185 7.39 -7.58 15.64
N ILE A 186 6.35 -6.78 15.47
CA ILE A 186 5.68 -6.10 16.59
C ILE A 186 4.24 -6.58 16.83
N PHE A 187 3.63 -7.33 15.91
CA PHE A 187 2.30 -7.92 16.07
C PHE A 187 2.37 -9.39 16.46
#